data_AF-A0A9Q0YHP2-F1
#
_entry.id   AF-A0A9Q0YHP2-F1
#
_cell.length_a   1.000
_cell.length_b   1.000
_cell.length_c   1.000
_cell.angle_alpha   90.00
_cell.angle_beta   90.00
_cell.angle_gamma   90.00
#
_symmetry.space_group_name_H-M   'P 1'
#
loop_
_entity.id
_entity.type
_entity.pdbx_description
1 polymer ?
#
loop_
_entity_poly.entity_id
_entity_poly.type
_entity_poly.pdbx_seq_one_letter_code
_entity_poly.pdbx_strand_id
1 'polypeptide(L)'
;MCSPAILMDLQWRVNNGQCGSDHYPMLIDIVHPMPEGRVPRWQLQKADSSEFGNLCQNTQLLVDIAAKTIPKSSANPRSKHKPWFNTDCEEEIKDRKKALSIFKKYPNIVNLSYYLKARAKARRIIKSSKRESWKQYISKLQHSSQKGMGYG
;
A
#
# COMPACT_ATOMS: atom_id res chain seq x y z
N MET A 1 18.74 -3.55 -17.90
CA MET A 1 19.96 -2.73 -17.84
C MET A 1 19.74 -1.64 -16.80
N CYS A 2 20.67 -1.49 -15.86
CA CYS A 2 20.60 -0.48 -14.79
C CYS A 2 21.10 0.87 -15.33
N SER A 3 20.54 1.99 -14.88
CA SER A 3 21.04 3.32 -15.26
C SER A 3 22.37 3.60 -14.53
N PRO A 4 23.45 4.00 -15.23
CA PRO A 4 24.71 4.39 -14.59
C PRO A 4 24.56 5.53 -13.58
N ALA A 5 23.51 6.35 -13.72
CA ALA A 5 23.20 7.44 -12.79
C ALA A 5 22.93 6.96 -11.36
N ILE A 6 22.41 5.74 -11.19
CA ILE A 6 22.10 5.17 -9.87
C ILE A 6 23.37 5.03 -9.01
N LEU A 7 24.54 4.83 -9.63
CA LEU A 7 25.80 4.73 -8.89
C LEU A 7 26.17 6.04 -8.18
N MET A 8 25.79 7.19 -8.75
CA MET A 8 26.07 8.50 -8.17
C MET A 8 25.21 8.80 -6.94
N ASP A 9 24.08 8.08 -6.81
CA ASP A 9 23.14 8.22 -5.71
C ASP A 9 23.51 7.35 -4.50
N LEU A 10 24.60 6.55 -4.59
CA LEU A 10 24.99 5.56 -3.60
C LEU A 10 26.36 5.89 -2.99
N GLN A 11 26.44 5.86 -1.66
CA GLN A 11 27.69 5.86 -0.92
C GLN A 11 27.90 4.49 -0.30
N TRP A 12 29.10 3.95 -0.41
CA TRP A 12 29.46 2.69 0.23
C TRP A 12 30.54 2.94 1.28
N ARG A 13 30.43 2.23 2.40
CA ARG A 13 31.43 2.25 3.47
C ARG A 13 31.55 0.89 4.11
N VAL A 14 32.75 0.53 4.52
CA VAL A 14 32.97 -0.70 5.30
C VAL A 14 32.65 -0.39 6.75
N ASN A 15 31.79 -1.20 7.36
CA ASN A 15 31.50 -1.07 8.79
C ASN A 15 32.74 -1.47 9.60
N ASN A 16 33.01 -0.76 10.70
CA ASN A 16 34.18 -1.04 11.55
C ASN A 16 33.99 -2.24 12.49
N GLY A 17 32.77 -2.74 12.62
CA GLY A 17 32.44 -3.89 13.44
C GLY A 17 32.26 -5.16 12.61
N GLN A 18 32.88 -6.25 13.04
CA GLN A 18 32.74 -7.59 12.45
C GLN A 18 31.36 -8.22 12.73
N CYS A 19 30.58 -7.70 13.67
CA CYS A 19 29.24 -8.19 14.02
C CYS A 19 29.16 -9.72 14.27
N GLY A 20 30.26 -10.35 14.67
CA GLY A 20 30.34 -11.80 14.90
C GLY A 20 30.60 -12.66 13.66
N SER A 21 30.86 -12.07 12.49
CA SER A 21 31.37 -12.75 11.30
C SER A 21 32.87 -12.50 11.08
N ASP A 22 33.51 -13.33 10.27
CA ASP A 22 34.90 -13.19 9.79
C ASP A 22 35.06 -12.15 8.66
N HIS A 23 33.97 -11.50 8.27
CA HIS A 23 33.93 -10.45 7.26
C HIS A 23 33.36 -9.15 7.81
N TYR A 24 33.89 -8.01 7.35
CA TYR A 24 33.32 -6.70 7.63
C TYR A 24 32.15 -6.41 6.68
N PRO A 25 30.96 -6.04 7.19
CA PRO A 25 29.82 -5.76 6.33
C PRO A 25 30.04 -4.45 5.55
N MET A 26 29.67 -4.47 4.28
CA MET A 26 29.59 -3.27 3.43
C MET A 26 28.22 -2.62 3.61
N LEU A 27 28.22 -1.36 4.03
CA LEU A 27 27.03 -0.53 4.13
C LEU A 27 26.87 0.29 2.85
N ILE A 28 25.64 0.39 2.37
CA ILE A 28 25.29 1.18 1.19
C ILE A 28 24.20 2.17 1.63
N ASP A 29 24.54 3.45 1.55
CA ASP A 29 23.70 4.59 1.92
C ASP A 29 23.25 5.31 0.64
N ILE A 30 22.01 5.81 0.61
CA ILE A 30 21.51 6.64 -0.50
C ILE A 30 21.81 8.11 -0.16
N VAL A 31 22.54 8.80 -1.04
CA VAL A 31 23.06 10.15 -0.79
C VAL A 31 21.98 11.22 -0.97
N HIS A 32 21.05 11.00 -1.90
CA HIS A 32 19.98 11.95 -2.16
C HIS A 32 18.74 11.63 -1.33
N PRO A 33 18.19 12.62 -0.60
CA PRO A 33 16.97 12.43 0.15
C PRO A 33 15.85 12.07 -0.84
N MET A 34 15.23 10.92 -0.63
CA MET A 34 14.07 10.53 -1.42
C MET A 34 12.96 11.56 -1.15
N PRO A 35 12.22 12.01 -2.18
CA PRO A 35 11.15 12.98 -1.98
C PRO A 35 10.21 12.51 -0.87
N GLU A 36 9.89 13.41 0.07
CA GLU A 36 8.96 13.13 1.15
C GLU A 36 7.56 12.92 0.57
N GLY A 37 7.13 11.66 0.51
CA GLY A 37 5.81 11.26 0.05
C GLY A 37 5.78 10.68 -1.36
N ARG A 38 4.55 10.39 -1.83
CA ARG A 38 4.34 9.71 -3.11
C ARG A 38 4.37 10.72 -4.25
N VAL A 39 5.29 10.51 -5.20
CA VAL A 39 5.37 11.31 -6.43
C VAL A 39 4.15 11.02 -7.34
N PRO A 40 3.40 12.06 -7.76
CA PRO A 40 2.34 11.95 -8.77
C PRO A 40 2.86 11.34 -10.07
N ARG A 41 2.13 10.33 -10.60
CA ARG A 41 2.46 9.67 -11.86
C ARG A 41 1.53 10.15 -12.97
N TRP A 42 2.06 10.30 -14.18
CA TRP A 42 1.27 10.59 -15.37
C TRP A 42 0.23 9.50 -15.62
N GLN A 43 -1.03 9.88 -15.81
CA GLN A 43 -2.13 8.98 -16.14
C GLN A 43 -2.31 8.94 -17.67
N LEU A 44 -1.41 8.23 -18.35
CA LEU A 44 -1.38 8.18 -19.83
C LEU A 44 -2.71 7.70 -20.44
N GLN A 45 -3.43 6.81 -19.76
CA GLN A 45 -4.76 6.36 -20.17
C GLN A 45 -5.85 7.45 -20.16
N LYS A 46 -5.57 8.63 -19.59
CA LYS A 46 -6.47 9.79 -19.56
C LYS A 46 -5.89 10.97 -20.35
N ALA A 47 -4.86 10.74 -21.15
CA ALA A 47 -4.27 11.79 -21.95
C ALA A 47 -5.25 12.25 -23.03
N ASP A 48 -5.38 13.56 -23.22
CA ASP A 48 -6.00 14.11 -24.43
C ASP A 48 -4.95 14.18 -25.54
N SER A 49 -4.90 13.12 -26.34
CA SER A 49 -3.96 12.99 -27.46
C SER A 49 -4.20 14.02 -28.56
N SER A 50 -5.46 14.45 -28.76
CA SER A 50 -5.83 15.41 -29.79
C SER A 50 -5.35 16.80 -29.41
N GLU A 51 -5.61 17.22 -28.18
CA GLU A 51 -5.12 18.49 -27.65
C GLU A 51 -3.59 18.52 -27.59
N PHE A 52 -2.95 17.41 -27.20
CA PHE A 52 -1.50 17.29 -27.17
C PHE A 52 -0.89 17.49 -28.57
N GLY A 53 -1.45 16.82 -29.59
CA GLY A 53 -0.98 16.95 -30.97
C GLY A 53 -1.10 18.38 -31.52
N ASN A 54 -2.20 19.06 -31.21
CA ASN A 54 -2.42 20.45 -31.63
C ASN A 54 -1.40 21.41 -30.98
N LEU A 55 -1.13 21.24 -29.69
CA LEU A 55 -0.18 22.07 -28.95
C LEU A 55 1.29 21.79 -29.31
N CYS A 56 1.60 20.59 -29.83
CA CYS A 56 2.95 20.10 -30.09
C CYS A 56 3.64 20.71 -31.34
N GLN A 57 3.00 21.64 -32.05
CA GLN A 57 3.50 22.15 -33.33
C GLN A 57 4.89 22.82 -33.27
N ASN A 58 5.34 23.30 -32.11
CA ASN A 58 6.68 23.86 -31.91
C ASN A 58 7.32 23.22 -30.67
N THR A 59 8.34 22.42 -30.88
CA THR A 59 8.94 21.45 -29.94
C THR A 59 9.54 22.03 -28.64
N GLN A 60 9.57 23.36 -28.45
CA GLN A 60 10.14 23.98 -27.25
C GLN A 60 9.35 23.78 -25.94
N LEU A 61 8.12 23.24 -25.97
CA LEU A 61 7.25 23.20 -24.78
C LEU A 61 6.68 21.81 -24.45
N LEU A 62 7.30 20.71 -24.90
CA LEU A 62 6.76 19.35 -24.73
C LEU A 62 6.40 18.98 -23.28
N VAL A 63 7.20 19.41 -22.31
CA VAL A 63 6.95 19.14 -20.89
C VAL A 63 5.70 19.89 -20.39
N ASP A 64 5.52 21.13 -20.83
CA ASP A 64 4.38 21.96 -20.45
C ASP A 64 3.10 21.50 -21.13
N ILE A 65 3.21 21.07 -22.39
CA ILE A 65 2.09 20.49 -23.13
C ILE A 65 1.65 19.18 -22.47
N ALA A 66 2.60 18.30 -22.13
CA ALA A 66 2.31 17.09 -21.38
C ALA A 66 1.63 17.41 -20.04
N ALA A 67 2.11 18.43 -19.31
CA ALA A 67 1.53 18.87 -18.05
C ALA A 67 0.08 19.34 -18.17
N LYS A 68 -0.30 19.91 -19.31
CA LYS A 68 -1.67 20.37 -19.58
C LYS A 68 -2.60 19.23 -19.99
N THR A 69 -2.16 18.34 -20.86
CA THR A 69 -3.06 17.35 -21.48
C THR A 69 -3.03 15.98 -20.83
N ILE A 70 -2.01 15.69 -20.01
CA ILE A 70 -1.88 14.42 -19.30
C ILE A 70 -2.07 14.67 -17.79
N PRO A 71 -3.21 14.27 -17.21
CA PRO A 71 -3.42 14.47 -15.78
C PRO A 71 -2.46 13.59 -14.95
N LYS A 72 -1.95 14.12 -13.84
CA LYS A 72 -1.16 13.35 -12.88
C LYS A 72 -2.06 12.69 -11.82
N SER A 73 -1.62 11.56 -11.27
CA SER A 73 -2.32 10.88 -10.16
C SER A 73 -2.22 11.67 -8.87
N SER A 74 -3.23 11.59 -8.00
CA SER A 74 -3.12 12.14 -6.64
C SER A 74 -1.90 11.58 -5.91
N ALA A 75 -1.11 12.44 -5.27
CA ALA A 75 -0.08 12.05 -4.31
C ALA A 75 -0.68 11.35 -3.08
N ASN A 76 -1.94 11.67 -2.77
CA ASN A 76 -2.70 11.15 -1.64
C ASN A 76 -3.83 10.24 -2.14
N PRO A 77 -3.55 8.96 -2.46
CA PRO A 77 -4.58 8.03 -2.88
C PRO A 77 -5.54 7.77 -1.71
N ARG A 78 -6.85 7.74 -2.00
CA ARG A 78 -7.83 7.29 -1.01
C ARG A 78 -7.53 5.84 -0.63
N SER A 79 -7.60 5.55 0.66
CA SER A 79 -7.50 4.17 1.14
C SER A 79 -8.59 3.33 0.48
N LYS A 80 -8.23 2.16 -0.05
CA LYS A 80 -9.21 1.23 -0.59
C LYS A 80 -10.13 0.78 0.54
N HIS A 81 -11.43 1.01 0.39
CA HIS A 81 -12.43 0.49 1.32
C HIS A 81 -12.30 -1.04 1.41
N LYS A 82 -12.35 -1.58 2.63
CA LYS A 82 -12.26 -3.01 2.90
C LYS A 82 -13.64 -3.47 3.38
N PRO A 83 -14.50 -4.02 2.51
CA PRO A 83 -15.89 -4.32 2.87
C PRO A 83 -16.05 -5.36 4.00
N TRP A 84 -15.00 -6.16 4.26
CA TRP A 84 -14.96 -7.11 5.37
C TRP A 84 -14.54 -6.51 6.70
N PHE A 85 -14.04 -5.27 6.71
CA PHE A 85 -13.57 -4.59 7.92
C PHE A 85 -14.73 -3.80 8.52
N ASN A 86 -15.44 -4.45 9.44
CA ASN A 86 -16.57 -3.88 10.17
C ASN A 86 -16.18 -3.44 11.59
N THR A 87 -17.14 -2.86 12.32
CA THR A 87 -17.00 -2.43 13.72
C THR A 87 -16.47 -3.55 14.61
N ASP A 88 -16.98 -4.77 14.45
CA ASP A 88 -16.52 -5.93 15.23
C ASP A 88 -15.04 -6.23 14.99
N CYS A 89 -14.57 -6.15 13.74
CA CYS A 89 -13.15 -6.32 13.43
C CYS A 89 -12.30 -5.24 14.11
N GLU A 90 -12.78 -4.00 14.12
CA GLU A 90 -12.08 -2.87 14.74
C GLU A 90 -11.97 -3.03 16.25
N GLU A 91 -13.08 -3.33 16.92
CA GLU A 91 -13.15 -3.56 18.37
C GLU A 91 -12.23 -4.70 18.79
N GLU A 92 -12.30 -5.84 18.11
CA GLU A 92 -11.48 -7.00 18.44
C GLU A 92 -9.98 -6.77 18.20
N ILE A 93 -9.63 -5.99 17.17
CA ILE A 93 -8.23 -5.58 16.94
C ILE A 93 -7.76 -4.64 18.05
N LYS A 94 -8.61 -3.72 18.49
CA LYS A 94 -8.32 -2.79 19.60
C LYS A 94 -8.10 -3.56 20.90
N ASP A 95 -8.96 -4.52 21.22
CA ASP A 95 -8.82 -5.37 22.41
C ASP A 95 -7.56 -6.22 22.36
N ARG A 96 -7.27 -6.86 21.22
CA ARG A 96 -6.01 -7.59 21.03
C ARG A 96 -4.79 -6.70 21.21
N LYS A 97 -4.81 -5.47 20.70
CA LYS A 97 -3.71 -4.50 20.87
C LYS A 97 -3.55 -4.08 22.34
N LYS A 98 -4.66 -3.82 23.04
CA LYS A 98 -4.68 -3.49 24.46
C LYS A 98 -4.09 -4.64 25.30
N ALA A 99 -4.54 -5.87 25.06
CA ALA A 99 -4.02 -7.07 25.71
C ALA A 99 -2.52 -7.27 25.47
N LEU A 100 -2.05 -7.05 24.23
CA LEU A 100 -0.63 -7.12 23.89
C LEU A 100 0.19 -6.04 24.61
N SER A 101 -0.33 -4.81 24.69
CA SER A 101 0.33 -3.72 25.41
C SER A 101 0.50 -4.04 26.89
N ILE A 102 -0.55 -4.56 27.53
CA ILE A 102 -0.51 -4.99 28.94
C ILE A 102 0.51 -6.13 29.13
N PHE A 103 0.49 -7.15 28.27
CA PHE A 103 1.46 -8.25 28.33
C PHE A 103 2.90 -7.78 28.14
N LYS A 104 3.16 -6.86 27.20
CA LYS A 104 4.50 -6.28 27.00
C LYS A 104 4.99 -5.49 28.20
N LYS A 105 4.09 -4.75 28.85
CA LYS A 105 4.41 -3.97 30.06
C LYS A 105 4.62 -4.86 31.28
N TYR A 106 3.84 -5.92 31.40
CA TYR A 106 3.86 -6.85 32.54
C TYR A 106 3.82 -8.31 32.03
N PRO A 107 4.98 -8.89 31.67
CA PRO A 107 5.06 -10.23 31.08
C PRO A 107 4.83 -11.32 32.12
N ASN A 108 3.57 -11.71 32.32
CA ASN A 108 3.20 -12.82 33.20
C ASN A 108 2.20 -13.77 32.52
N ILE A 109 2.00 -14.96 33.11
CA ILE A 109 1.19 -16.04 32.55
C ILE A 109 -0.29 -15.64 32.41
N VAL A 110 -0.82 -14.86 33.36
CA VAL A 110 -2.21 -14.39 33.32
C VAL A 110 -2.43 -13.44 32.14
N ASN A 111 -1.53 -12.46 31.96
CA ASN A 111 -1.54 -11.51 30.86
C ASN A 111 -1.29 -12.19 29.52
N LEU A 112 -0.41 -13.19 29.48
CA LEU A 112 -0.20 -14.02 28.29
C LEU A 112 -1.49 -14.77 27.91
N SER A 113 -2.15 -15.41 28.87
CA SER A 113 -3.42 -16.11 28.66
C SER A 113 -4.51 -15.17 28.12
N TYR A 114 -4.63 -13.97 28.70
CA TYR A 114 -5.56 -12.95 28.23
C TYR A 114 -5.26 -12.51 26.79
N TYR A 115 -3.99 -12.22 26.49
CA TYR A 115 -3.56 -11.88 25.13
C TYR A 115 -3.84 -13.00 24.13
N LEU A 116 -3.56 -14.26 24.47
CA LEU A 116 -3.81 -15.40 23.59
C LEU A 116 -5.30 -15.58 23.29
N LYS A 117 -6.17 -15.41 24.31
CA LYS A 117 -7.63 -15.42 24.14
C LYS A 117 -8.09 -14.29 23.21
N ALA A 118 -7.66 -13.05 23.45
CA ALA A 118 -7.99 -11.90 22.60
C ALA A 118 -7.47 -12.08 21.16
N ARG A 119 -6.26 -12.64 20.99
CA ARG A 119 -5.69 -12.97 19.68
C ARG A 119 -6.50 -14.03 18.95
N ALA A 120 -6.98 -15.05 19.64
CA ALA A 120 -7.84 -16.08 19.05
C ALA A 120 -9.20 -15.51 18.61
N LYS A 121 -9.84 -14.70 19.47
CA LYS A 121 -11.11 -14.04 19.18
C LYS A 121 -11.01 -13.13 17.96
N ALA A 122 -10.03 -12.23 17.93
CA ALA A 122 -9.78 -11.35 16.78
C ALA A 122 -9.55 -12.12 15.48
N ARG A 123 -8.77 -13.22 15.51
CA ARG A 123 -8.58 -14.07 14.32
C ARG A 123 -9.88 -14.68 13.82
N ARG A 124 -10.73 -15.18 14.73
CA ARG A 124 -12.01 -15.79 14.39
C ARG A 124 -12.92 -14.77 13.72
N ILE A 125 -13.09 -13.59 14.32
CA ILE A 125 -13.95 -12.51 13.80
C ILE A 125 -13.46 -12.02 12.44
N ILE A 126 -12.16 -11.74 12.28
CA ILE A 126 -11.60 -11.34 10.98
C ILE A 126 -11.84 -12.41 9.91
N LYS A 127 -11.70 -13.69 10.27
CA LYS A 127 -11.92 -14.81 9.32
C LYS A 127 -13.40 -14.91 8.93
N SER A 128 -14.33 -14.76 9.87
CA SER A 128 -15.77 -14.78 9.57
C SER A 128 -16.19 -13.57 8.74
N SER A 129 -15.75 -12.35 9.09
CA SER A 129 -16.15 -11.13 8.36
C SER A 129 -15.62 -11.12 6.92
N LYS A 130 -14.40 -11.64 6.69
CA LYS A 130 -13.89 -11.86 5.32
C LYS A 130 -14.73 -12.84 4.54
N ARG A 131 -15.09 -13.98 5.14
CA ARG A 131 -15.92 -14.99 4.50
C ARG A 131 -17.29 -14.43 4.14
N GLU A 132 -17.91 -13.71 5.05
CA GLU A 132 -19.25 -13.16 4.85
C GLU A 132 -19.26 -12.07 3.78
N SER A 133 -18.28 -11.16 3.83
CA SER A 133 -18.09 -10.15 2.79
C SER A 133 -17.90 -10.77 1.40
N TRP A 134 -17.15 -11.87 1.30
CA TRP A 134 -17.00 -12.60 0.05
C TRP A 134 -18.31 -13.22 -0.44
N LYS A 135 -19.08 -13.87 0.45
CA LYS A 135 -20.40 -14.42 0.10
C LYS A 135 -21.35 -13.34 -0.42
N GLN A 136 -21.41 -12.20 0.27
CA GLN A 136 -22.24 -11.07 -0.14
C GLN A 136 -21.82 -10.52 -1.51
N TYR A 137 -20.53 -10.43 -1.77
CA TYR A 137 -20.01 -9.99 -3.06
C TYR A 137 -20.46 -10.93 -4.20
N ILE A 138 -20.30 -12.24 -4.01
CA ILE A 138 -20.71 -13.24 -5.01
C ILE A 138 -22.22 -13.22 -5.23
N SER A 139 -23.01 -13.13 -4.17
CA SER A 139 -24.48 -13.04 -4.27
C SER A 139 -24.93 -11.82 -5.09
N LYS A 140 -24.27 -10.67 -4.94
CA LYS A 140 -24.53 -9.46 -5.76
C LYS A 140 -24.24 -9.68 -7.24
N LEU A 141 -23.14 -10.37 -7.56
CA LEU A 141 -22.78 -10.66 -8.96
C LEU A 141 -23.81 -11.58 -9.62
N GLN A 142 -24.29 -12.61 -8.91
CA GLN A 142 -25.31 -13.53 -9.42
C GLN A 142 -26.61 -12.79 -9.77
N HIS A 143 -27.07 -11.90 -8.89
CA HIS A 143 -28.28 -11.11 -9.15
C HIS A 143 -28.08 -10.06 -10.28
N SER A 144 -26.87 -9.53 -10.48
CA SER A 144 -26.59 -8.60 -11.58
C SER A 144 -26.53 -9.28 -12.96
N SER A 145 -26.03 -10.52 -13.03
CA SER A 145 -25.96 -11.27 -14.29
C SER A 145 -27.33 -11.67 -14.84
N GLN A 146 -28.33 -11.86 -13.98
CA GLN A 146 -29.70 -12.20 -14.40
C GLN A 146 -30.47 -11.02 -15.02
N LYS A 147 -30.07 -9.77 -14.76
CA LYS A 147 -30.72 -8.57 -15.33
C LYS A 147 -30.28 -8.25 -16.77
N GLY A 148 -29.28 -8.94 -17.30
CA GLY A 148 -28.74 -8.73 -18.65
C GLY A 148 -29.29 -9.65 -19.74
N MET A 149 -30.19 -10.58 -19.41
CA MET A 149 -30.81 -11.52 -20.36
C MET A 149 -32.34 -11.30 -20.47
N GLY A 150 -32.76 -10.05 -20.56
CA GLY A 150 -34.09 -9.69 -21.02
C GLY A 150 -34.04 -9.51 -22.54
N TYR A 151 -34.62 -10.46 -23.27
CA TYR A 151 -34.74 -10.45 -24.73
C TYR A 151 -35.37 -9.15 -25.25
N GLY A 152 -34.72 -8.55 -26.25
CA GLY A 152 -35.23 -7.52 -27.14
C GLY A 152 -34.77 -7.85 -28.55
#